data_AF-M2Q1G9-F1
#
_entry.id   AF-M2Q1G9-F1
#
_cell.length_a   1.000
_cell.length_b   1.000
_cell.length_c   1.000
_cell.angle_alpha   90.00
_cell.angle_beta   90.00
_cell.angle_gamma   90.00
#
_symmetry.space_group_name_H-M   'P 1'
#
loop_
_entity.id
_entity.type
_entity.pdbx_description
1 polymer ?
#
loop_
_entity_poly.entity_id
_entity_poly.type
_entity_poly.pdbx_seq_one_letter_code
_entity_poly.pdbx_strand_id
1 'polypeptide(L)'
;YYKWCKQHHFKSMLKDDIAARAACRKNTQPTLDPHMQALPPKDTAIPYSDGQLRSAAITWMITTDQPLSAIEEPTFINMLNVAARA
;
A
#
# COMPACT_ATOMS: atom_id res chain seq x y z
N TYR A 1 -24.48 47.01 13.64
CA TYR A 1 -24.31 45.53 13.53
C TYR A 1 -22.84 45.10 13.59
N TYR A 2 -21.99 45.43 12.61
CA TYR A 2 -20.58 45.02 12.59
C TYR A 2 -19.75 45.40 13.84
N LYS A 3 -19.90 46.64 14.32
CA LYS A 3 -19.23 47.12 15.54
C LYS A 3 -19.62 46.30 16.78
N TRP A 4 -20.90 45.94 16.88
CA TRP A 4 -21.43 45.09 17.95
C TRP A 4 -20.88 43.66 17.85
N CYS A 5 -20.86 43.09 16.65
CA CYS A 5 -20.27 41.76 16.44
C CYS A 5 -18.80 41.70 16.88
N LYS A 6 -18.02 42.74 16.56
CA LYS A 6 -16.61 42.85 16.97
C LYS A 6 -16.44 42.97 18.50
N GLN A 7 -17.30 43.76 19.15
CA GLN A 7 -17.24 43.99 20.59
C GLN A 7 -17.65 42.75 21.41
N HIS A 8 -18.56 41.93 20.88
CA HIS A 8 -19.08 40.74 21.56
C HIS A 8 -18.45 39.43 21.07
N HIS A 9 -17.33 39.50 20.33
CA HIS A 9 -16.68 38.32 19.69
C HIS A 9 -17.66 37.45 18.90
N PHE A 10 -18.71 38.06 18.34
CA PHE A 10 -19.75 37.38 17.62
C PHE A 10 -19.41 37.30 16.14
N LYS A 11 -19.60 36.11 15.56
CA LYS A 11 -19.31 35.85 14.16
C LYS A 11 -20.44 36.38 13.29
N SER A 12 -20.15 37.38 12.45
CA SER A 12 -21.14 37.92 11.50
C SER A 12 -21.72 36.82 10.60
N MET A 13 -23.05 36.75 10.55
CA MET A 13 -23.82 35.81 9.71
C MET A 13 -24.52 36.52 8.55
N LEU A 14 -24.10 37.74 8.20
CA LEU A 14 -24.59 38.40 7.00
C LEU A 14 -24.10 37.66 5.75
N LYS A 15 -24.93 37.71 4.70
CA LYS A 15 -24.70 36.98 3.44
C LYS A 15 -23.33 37.30 2.83
N ASP A 16 -22.93 38.57 2.88
CA ASP A 16 -21.65 39.04 2.33
C ASP A 16 -20.45 38.46 3.09
N ASP A 17 -20.51 38.40 4.43
CA ASP A 17 -19.44 37.83 5.24
C ASP A 17 -19.37 36.31 5.16
N ILE A 18 -20.51 35.66 4.94
CA ILE A 18 -20.57 34.21 4.67
C ILE A 18 -19.90 33.92 3.33
N ALA A 19 -20.24 34.68 2.29
CA ALA A 19 -19.66 34.55 0.96
C ALA A 19 -18.15 34.83 0.97
N ALA A 20 -17.70 35.89 1.66
CA ALA A 20 -16.28 36.20 1.82
C ALA A 20 -15.51 35.08 2.54
N ARG A 21 -16.10 34.46 3.57
CA ARG A 21 -15.50 33.31 4.27
C ARG A 21 -15.46 32.06 3.41
N ALA A 22 -16.50 31.80 2.61
CA ALA A 22 -16.51 30.69 1.67
C ALA A 22 -15.45 30.87 0.57
N ALA A 23 -15.28 32.09 0.05
CA ALA A 23 -14.23 32.41 -0.91
C ALA A 23 -12.81 32.31 -0.32
N CYS A 24 -12.62 32.70 0.95
CA CYS A 24 -11.33 32.59 1.63
C CYS A 24 -11.00 31.15 2.07
N ARG A 25 -12.00 30.28 2.20
CA ARG A 25 -11.80 28.83 2.37
C ARG A 25 -11.31 28.27 1.03
N LYS A 26 -10.02 28.42 0.77
CA LYS A 26 -9.32 27.69 -0.30
C LYS A 26 -9.72 26.22 -0.16
N ASN A 27 -10.17 25.62 -1.27
CA ASN A 27 -10.57 24.21 -1.40
C ASN A 27 -9.42 23.27 -1.04
N THR A 28 -9.09 23.22 0.24
CA THR A 28 -8.04 22.36 0.77
C THR A 28 -8.74 21.09 1.16
N GLN A 29 -8.69 20.11 0.27
CA GLN A 29 -9.11 18.77 0.60
C GLN A 29 -8.26 18.32 1.80
N PRO A 30 -8.87 17.88 2.92
CA PRO A 30 -8.09 17.30 4.00
C PRO A 30 -7.42 16.03 3.46
N THR A 31 -6.10 16.04 3.36
CA THR A 31 -5.33 14.84 3.04
C THR A 31 -5.42 13.89 4.23
N LEU A 32 -5.60 12.60 3.98
CA LEU A 32 -5.72 11.57 5.01
C LEU A 32 -4.38 11.25 5.70
N ASP A 33 -3.27 11.88 5.28
CA ASP A 33 -1.92 11.69 5.82
C ASP A 33 -1.82 11.70 7.37
N PRO A 34 -2.54 12.56 8.13
CA PRO A 34 -2.44 12.56 9.59
C PRO A 34 -2.92 11.27 10.28
N HIS A 35 -3.70 10.45 9.56
CA HIS A 35 -4.26 9.19 10.07
C HIS A 35 -3.69 7.95 9.36
N MET A 36 -2.76 8.13 8.42
CA MET A 36 -2.11 7.01 7.74
C MET A 36 -0.94 6.53 8.58
N GLN A 37 -1.09 5.35 9.18
CA GLN A 37 0.04 4.63 9.76
C GLN A 37 0.92 4.12 8.61
N ALA A 38 2.24 4.32 8.73
CA ALA A 38 3.18 3.71 7.81
C ALA A 38 2.93 2.20 7.80
N LEU A 39 2.72 1.62 6.62
CA LEU A 39 2.60 0.18 6.47
C LEU A 39 3.88 -0.44 7.07
N PRO A 40 3.79 -1.47 7.93
CA PRO A 40 4.98 -2.18 8.37
C PRO A 40 5.78 -2.57 7.12
N PRO A 41 7.12 -2.57 7.18
CA PRO A 41 7.95 -2.99 6.06
C PRO A 41 7.38 -4.29 5.54
N LYS A 42 6.85 -4.27 4.32
CA LYS A 42 6.37 -5.48 3.68
C LYS A 42 7.59 -6.39 3.71
N ASP A 43 7.48 -7.55 4.35
CA ASP A 43 8.44 -8.63 4.16
C ASP A 43 8.46 -8.84 2.66
N THR A 44 9.43 -8.21 2.02
CA THR A 44 9.60 -8.28 0.59
C THR A 44 10.15 -9.67 0.44
N ALA A 45 9.23 -10.62 0.21
CA ALA A 45 9.53 -11.96 -0.21
C ALA A 45 10.69 -11.82 -1.19
N ILE A 46 11.80 -12.48 -0.86
CA ILE A 46 13.06 -12.36 -1.59
C ILE A 46 12.71 -12.41 -3.07
N PRO A 47 13.08 -11.39 -3.86
CA PRO A 47 12.68 -11.33 -5.25
C PRO A 47 13.08 -12.64 -5.91
N TYR A 48 12.11 -13.27 -6.57
CA TYR A 48 12.29 -14.55 -7.24
C TYR A 48 13.58 -14.51 -8.07
N SER A 49 14.53 -15.36 -7.70
CA SER A 49 15.82 -15.50 -8.38
C SER A 49 15.93 -16.93 -8.89
N ASP A 50 16.09 -17.08 -10.20
CA ASP A 50 16.28 -18.39 -10.85
C ASP A 50 17.47 -19.15 -10.22
N GLY A 51 18.49 -18.44 -9.75
CA GLY A 51 19.64 -19.04 -9.07
C GLY A 51 19.27 -19.66 -7.71
N GLN A 52 18.42 -18.99 -6.94
CA GLN A 52 17.95 -19.51 -5.64
C GLN A 52 17.03 -20.71 -5.83
N LEU A 53 16.09 -20.61 -6.78
CA LEU A 53 15.21 -21.73 -7.12
C LEU A 53 16.03 -22.96 -7.54
N ARG A 54 17.00 -22.78 -8.43
CA ARG A 54 17.87 -23.86 -8.90
C ARG A 54 18.64 -24.51 -7.75
N SER A 55 19.21 -23.71 -6.84
CA SER A 55 19.95 -24.24 -5.68
C SER A 55 19.04 -25.02 -4.73
N ALA A 56 17.82 -24.55 -4.48
CA ALA A 56 16.83 -25.22 -3.66
C ALA A 56 16.34 -26.53 -4.31
N ALA A 57 16.09 -26.51 -5.63
CA ALA A 57 15.68 -27.69 -6.39
C ALA A 57 16.78 -28.78 -6.39
N ILE A 58 18.04 -28.41 -6.59
CA ILE A 58 19.17 -29.35 -6.52
C ILE A 58 19.27 -29.96 -5.11
N THR A 59 19.13 -29.15 -4.06
CA THR A 59 19.18 -29.62 -2.67
C THR A 59 18.04 -30.60 -2.37
N TRP A 60 16.83 -30.26 -2.82
CA TRP A 60 15.67 -31.14 -2.71
C TRP A 60 15.90 -32.47 -3.44
N MET A 61 16.41 -32.44 -4.68
CA MET A 61 16.71 -33.66 -5.45
C MET A 61 17.73 -34.56 -4.75
N ILE A 62 18.82 -34.01 -4.23
CA ILE A 62 19.86 -34.77 -3.51
C ILE A 62 19.28 -35.40 -2.24
N THR A 63 18.45 -34.64 -1.50
CA THR A 63 17.88 -35.10 -0.22
C THR A 63 16.82 -36.17 -0.41
N THR A 64 16.10 -36.15 -1.54
CA THR A 64 14.98 -37.05 -1.83
C THR A 64 15.31 -38.11 -2.89
N ASP A 65 16.59 -38.20 -3.28
CA ASP A 65 17.15 -39.11 -4.29
C ASP A 65 16.35 -39.12 -5.60
N GLN A 66 15.99 -37.92 -6.09
CA GLN A 66 15.19 -37.76 -7.30
C GLN A 66 16.08 -37.73 -8.55
N PRO A 67 15.62 -38.32 -9.67
CA PRO A 67 16.35 -38.27 -10.92
C PRO A 67 16.43 -36.83 -11.46
N LEU A 68 17.45 -36.56 -12.27
CA LEU A 68 17.63 -35.27 -12.95
C LEU A 68 16.44 -34.88 -13.84
N SER A 69 15.66 -35.84 -14.33
CA SER A 69 14.45 -35.59 -15.10
C SER A 69 13.26 -35.10 -14.27
N ALA A 70 13.33 -35.19 -12.93
CA ALA A 70 12.21 -34.79 -12.06
C ALA A 70 11.91 -33.29 -12.12
N ILE A 71 12.91 -32.44 -12.41
CA ILE A 71 12.72 -30.99 -12.55
C ILE A 71 12.07 -30.59 -13.87
N GLU A 72 12.09 -31.48 -14.87
CA GLU A 72 11.45 -31.28 -16.18
C GLU A 72 10.02 -31.82 -16.20
N GLU A 73 9.62 -32.51 -15.12
CA GLU A 73 8.33 -33.16 -15.04
C GLU A 73 7.19 -32.11 -14.96
N PRO A 74 6.15 -32.23 -15.79
CA PRO A 74 5.08 -31.21 -15.89
C PRO A 74 4.34 -30.94 -14.58
N THR A 75 4.12 -31.93 -13.71
CA THR A 75 3.44 -31.74 -12.43
C THR A 75 4.30 -30.97 -11.43
N PHE A 76 5.62 -31.18 -11.42
CA PHE A 76 6.56 -30.39 -10.63
C PHE A 76 6.57 -28.91 -11.06
N ILE A 77 6.61 -28.65 -12.37
CA ILE A 77 6.53 -27.29 -12.93
C ILE A 77 5.18 -26.64 -12.58
N ASN A 78 4.08 -27.39 -12.65
CA ASN A 78 2.77 -26.87 -12.29
C ASN A 78 2.68 -26.53 -10.79
N MET A 79 3.22 -27.37 -9.91
CA MET A 79 3.30 -27.09 -8.47
C MET A 79 4.05 -25.79 -8.18
N LEU A 80 5.22 -25.59 -8.81
CA LEU A 80 5.99 -24.36 -8.68
C LEU A 80 5.22 -23.13 -9.19
N ASN A 81 4.54 -23.24 -10.33
CA ASN A 81 3.73 -22.16 -10.88
C ASN A 81 2.56 -21.77 -9.97
N VAL A 82 1.93 -22.73 -9.29
CA VAL A 82 0.89 -22.44 -8.28
C VAL A 82 1.50 -21.74 -7.07
N ALA A 83 2.62 -22.22 -6.56
CA ALA A 83 3.30 -21.63 -5.41
C ALA A 83 3.81 -20.21 -5.68
N ALA A 84 4.28 -19.90 -6.89
CA ALA A 84 4.78 -18.57 -7.26
C ALA A 84 3.67 -17.52 -7.42
N ARG A 85 2.41 -17.94 -7.55
CA ARG A 85 1.25 -17.07 -7.73
C ARG A 85 0.45 -16.85 -6.43
N ALA A 86 0.74 -17.61 -5.37
CA ALA A 86 0.13 -17.49 -4.05
C ALA A 86 0.76 -16.33 -3.28
#